data_AF-A0ABC9YH33-F1
#
_entry.id   AF-A0ABC9YH33-F1
#
_cell.length_a   1.000
_cell.length_b   1.000
_cell.length_c   1.000
_cell.angle_alpha   90.00
_cell.angle_beta   90.00
_cell.angle_gamma   90.00
#
_symmetry.space_group_name_H-M   'P 1'
#
loop_
_entity.id
_entity.type
_entity.pdbx_description
1 polymer ?
#
loop_
_entity_poly.entity_id
_entity_poly.type
_entity_poly.pdbx_seq_one_letter_code
_entity_poly.pdbx_strand_id
1 'polypeptide(L)'
;MRRGVLLDLVLTNKEGLVGDVKVEGSLGCRDHEMVEFRILRGRSRAVSRITALDFRRANFGLFKDLLGTIPWVRDLEGLATWEEYKNVVRECRDATRKAKAHLALNLARDVKDNKKGFFKYISSKRKTRENVGLLLNEVGALVMEDTEKVELLNAFFASVFTAKVGPQESQTLEVGEEVL
;
A
#
# COMPACT_ATOMS: atom_id res chain seq x y z
N MET A 1 10.37 3.24 -45.10
CA MET A 1 10.46 2.46 -43.86
C MET A 1 11.71 2.88 -43.12
N ARG A 2 11.58 3.51 -41.94
CA ARG A 2 12.73 3.83 -41.09
C ARG A 2 13.09 2.57 -40.31
N ARG A 3 14.19 1.93 -40.67
CA ARG A 3 14.74 0.75 -40.02
C ARG A 3 15.65 1.22 -38.88
N GLY A 4 15.41 0.78 -37.65
CA GLY A 4 16.37 0.87 -36.53
C GLY A 4 16.40 2.16 -35.70
N VAL A 5 15.29 2.58 -35.10
CA VAL A 5 15.32 3.61 -34.02
C VAL A 5 14.83 2.98 -32.71
N LEU A 6 15.75 2.73 -31.79
CA LEU A 6 15.48 2.16 -30.47
C LEU A 6 14.98 3.28 -29.55
N LEU A 7 13.67 3.38 -29.35
CA LEU A 7 13.02 4.42 -28.54
C LEU A 7 12.70 3.97 -27.11
N ASP A 8 12.95 2.71 -26.78
CA ASP A 8 12.58 2.11 -25.50
C ASP A 8 13.70 2.21 -24.47
N LEU A 9 13.38 2.76 -23.30
CA LEU A 9 14.31 3.00 -22.19
C LEU A 9 13.96 2.10 -20.99
N VAL A 10 14.91 1.27 -20.55
CA VAL A 10 14.80 0.51 -19.29
C VAL A 10 15.57 1.24 -18.20
N LEU A 11 14.84 1.88 -17.26
CA LEU A 11 15.44 2.58 -16.12
C LEU A 11 15.44 1.67 -14.88
N THR A 12 16.57 1.59 -14.19
CA THR A 12 16.69 0.86 -12.92
C THR A 12 17.15 1.81 -11.82
N ASN A 13 16.72 1.55 -10.59
CA ASN A 13 17.19 2.26 -9.40
C ASN A 13 18.37 1.56 -8.70
N LYS A 14 18.88 0.48 -9.30
CA LYS A 14 19.94 -0.37 -8.74
C LYS A 14 20.86 -0.80 -9.86
N GLU A 15 22.11 -0.36 -9.76
CA GLU A 15 23.17 -0.82 -10.66
C GLU A 15 23.27 -2.35 -10.65
N GLY A 16 23.45 -2.94 -11.84
CA GLY A 16 23.55 -4.39 -12.02
C GLY A 16 22.24 -5.18 -11.82
N LEU A 17 21.09 -4.53 -11.64
CA LEU A 17 19.79 -5.21 -11.53
C LEU A 17 19.33 -5.82 -12.86
N VAL A 18 19.74 -5.21 -13.98
CA VAL A 18 19.40 -5.66 -15.33
C VAL A 18 20.67 -6.24 -15.95
N GLY A 19 20.60 -7.51 -16.34
CA GLY A 19 21.59 -8.21 -17.14
C GLY A 19 21.23 -8.16 -18.63
N ASP A 20 21.75 -9.10 -19.42
CA ASP A 20 21.58 -9.24 -20.88
C ASP A 20 20.34 -8.52 -21.43
N VAL A 21 20.54 -7.51 -22.29
CA VAL A 21 19.47 -6.78 -22.99
C VAL A 21 19.57 -7.12 -24.46
N LYS A 22 18.49 -7.63 -25.03
CA LYS A 22 18.37 -8.01 -26.43
C LYS A 22 17.12 -7.38 -27.03
N VAL A 23 17.23 -6.94 -28.26
CA VAL A 23 16.07 -6.53 -29.04
C VAL A 23 15.57 -7.76 -29.79
N GLU A 24 14.32 -8.11 -29.53
CA GLU A 24 13.59 -9.20 -30.18
C GLU A 24 12.54 -8.62 -31.11
N GLY A 25 12.09 -9.39 -32.10
CA GLY A 25 11.25 -8.90 -33.19
C GLY A 25 9.96 -8.20 -32.76
N SER A 26 9.22 -7.68 -33.74
CA SER A 26 7.95 -6.98 -33.50
C SER A 26 6.85 -7.95 -33.04
N LEU A 27 6.19 -7.61 -31.92
CA LEU A 27 4.95 -8.29 -31.48
C LEU A 27 3.79 -7.89 -32.42
N GLY A 28 3.49 -8.76 -33.39
CA GLY A 28 2.48 -8.50 -34.43
C GLY A 28 2.91 -7.40 -35.41
N CYS A 29 1.95 -6.65 -35.97
CA CYS A 29 2.22 -5.59 -36.97
C CYS A 29 2.68 -4.25 -36.36
N ARG A 30 3.23 -4.23 -35.14
CA ARG A 30 3.69 -2.98 -34.53
C ARG A 30 5.01 -2.52 -35.14
N ASP A 31 5.18 -1.21 -35.19
CA ASP A 31 6.41 -0.51 -35.56
C ASP A 31 7.47 -0.50 -34.43
N HIS A 32 7.15 -1.08 -33.28
CA HIS A 32 8.04 -1.23 -32.13
C HIS A 32 8.55 -2.67 -31.99
N GLU A 33 9.85 -2.80 -31.72
CA GLU A 33 10.53 -4.07 -31.45
C GLU A 33 10.42 -4.41 -29.95
N MET A 34 10.39 -5.70 -29.60
CA MET A 34 10.41 -6.11 -28.21
C MET A 34 11.80 -5.92 -27.62
N VAL A 35 11.88 -5.60 -26.33
CA VAL A 35 13.14 -5.61 -25.58
C VAL A 35 13.09 -6.73 -24.55
N GLU A 36 13.87 -7.77 -24.76
CA GLU A 36 14.12 -8.84 -23.82
C GLU A 36 15.24 -8.42 -22.88
N PHE A 37 15.04 -8.56 -21.57
CA PHE A 37 16.12 -8.33 -20.60
C PHE A 37 16.01 -9.25 -19.39
N ARG A 38 17.14 -9.53 -18.75
CA ARG A 38 17.19 -10.38 -17.55
C ARG A 38 17.22 -9.53 -16.28
N ILE A 39 16.29 -9.77 -15.36
CA ILE A 39 16.36 -9.17 -14.02
C ILE A 39 17.18 -10.07 -13.10
N LEU A 40 18.37 -9.60 -12.73
CA LEU A 40 19.28 -10.28 -11.83
C LEU A 40 18.81 -10.10 -10.38
N ARG A 41 18.32 -11.17 -9.77
CA ARG A 41 17.72 -11.11 -8.44
C ARG A 41 18.79 -11.12 -7.34
N GLY A 42 19.31 -9.95 -6.99
CA GLY A 42 20.19 -9.77 -5.81
C GLY A 42 19.40 -9.68 -4.50
N ARG A 43 19.93 -10.26 -3.41
CA ARG A 43 19.34 -10.20 -2.06
C ARG A 43 19.61 -8.82 -1.42
N SER A 44 18.92 -7.78 -1.89
CA SER A 44 19.07 -6.41 -1.38
C SER A 44 17.90 -6.02 -0.46
N ARG A 45 18.20 -5.82 0.84
CA ARG A 45 17.27 -5.25 1.85
C ARG A 45 17.31 -3.72 1.85
N ALA A 46 17.16 -3.09 0.68
CA ALA A 46 16.99 -1.64 0.65
C ALA A 46 15.59 -1.30 1.20
N VAL A 47 15.54 -0.52 2.29
CA VAL A 47 14.29 0.00 2.85
C VAL A 47 13.80 1.12 1.93
N SER A 48 12.87 0.80 1.02
CA SER A 48 12.29 1.78 0.11
C SER A 48 11.13 2.53 0.79
N ARG A 49 11.11 3.86 0.67
CA ARG A 49 9.96 4.72 1.07
C ARG A 49 8.72 4.58 0.17
N ILE A 50 8.84 3.81 -0.91
CA ILE A 50 7.75 3.53 -1.84
C ILE A 50 6.77 2.56 -1.17
N THR A 51 5.47 2.88 -1.22
CA THR A 51 4.39 1.99 -0.78
C THR A 51 4.46 0.69 -1.58
N ALA A 52 5.14 -0.33 -1.04
CA ALA A 52 5.20 -1.65 -1.65
C ALA A 52 3.87 -2.36 -1.42
N LEU A 53 3.23 -2.80 -2.50
CA LEU A 53 2.09 -3.71 -2.41
C LEU A 53 2.54 -4.99 -1.69
N ASP A 54 1.87 -5.33 -0.59
CA ASP A 54 2.18 -6.52 0.20
C ASP A 54 1.65 -7.77 -0.50
N PHE A 55 2.51 -8.39 -1.30
CA PHE A 55 2.20 -9.64 -2.00
C PHE A 55 2.43 -10.90 -1.16
N ARG A 56 2.68 -10.81 0.16
CA ARG A 56 2.90 -11.99 1.02
C ARG A 56 1.76 -13.01 0.98
N ARG A 57 0.56 -12.58 0.62
CA ARG A 57 -0.65 -13.42 0.52
C ARG A 57 -1.09 -13.69 -0.92
N ALA A 58 -0.31 -13.29 -1.93
CA ALA A 58 -0.63 -13.59 -3.32
C ALA A 58 -0.42 -15.08 -3.58
N ASN A 59 -1.36 -15.72 -4.29
CA ASN A 59 -1.19 -17.10 -4.72
C ASN A 59 -0.33 -17.14 -5.99
N PHE A 60 0.99 -17.18 -5.78
CA PHE A 60 1.95 -17.25 -6.88
C PHE A 60 1.92 -18.59 -7.63
N GLY A 61 1.39 -19.66 -7.03
CA GLY A 61 1.22 -20.97 -7.69
C GLY A 61 0.20 -20.86 -8.82
N LEU A 62 -1.02 -20.45 -8.49
CA LEU A 62 -2.08 -20.23 -9.49
C LEU A 62 -1.68 -19.23 -10.57
N PHE A 63 -0.92 -18.19 -10.21
CA PHE A 63 -0.42 -17.23 -11.18
C PHE A 63 0.59 -17.86 -12.14
N LYS A 64 1.52 -18.68 -11.63
CA LYS A 64 2.47 -19.42 -12.46
C LYS A 64 1.78 -20.47 -13.34
N ASP A 65 0.78 -21.17 -12.84
CA ASP A 65 0.04 -22.19 -13.62
C ASP A 65 -0.72 -21.52 -14.77
N LEU A 66 -1.39 -20.40 -14.48
CA LEU A 66 -2.10 -19.61 -15.49
C LEU A 66 -1.15 -19.07 -16.56
N LEU A 67 -0.01 -18.53 -16.13
CA LEU A 67 1.01 -18.05 -17.07
C LEU A 67 1.69 -19.19 -17.84
N GLY A 68 1.91 -20.35 -17.22
CA GLY A 68 2.52 -21.52 -17.85
C GLY A 68 1.64 -22.17 -18.91
N THR A 69 0.33 -21.87 -18.89
CA THR A 69 -0.63 -22.31 -19.93
C THR A 69 -0.46 -21.53 -21.23
N ILE A 70 0.18 -20.36 -21.18
CA ILE A 70 0.38 -19.49 -22.35
C ILE A 70 1.54 -20.04 -23.20
N PRO A 71 1.36 -20.28 -24.51
CA PRO A 71 2.41 -20.75 -25.39
C PRO A 71 3.35 -19.60 -25.80
N TRP A 72 4.11 -19.08 -24.82
CA TRP A 72 4.96 -17.90 -24.93
C TRP A 72 5.84 -17.87 -26.17
N VAL A 73 6.40 -19.01 -26.58
CA VAL A 73 7.27 -19.11 -27.76
C VAL A 73 6.49 -18.73 -29.03
N ARG A 74 5.27 -19.23 -29.21
CA ARG A 74 4.42 -18.85 -30.36
C ARG A 74 4.00 -17.38 -30.28
N ASP A 75 3.69 -16.90 -29.08
CA ASP A 75 3.21 -15.54 -28.87
C ASP A 75 4.30 -14.47 -29.06
N LEU A 76 5.53 -14.79 -28.68
CA LEU A 76 6.69 -13.88 -28.76
C LEU A 76 7.42 -13.98 -30.10
N GLU A 77 7.45 -15.13 -30.77
CA GLU A 77 8.05 -15.27 -32.11
C GLU A 77 7.18 -14.66 -33.24
N GLY A 78 6.10 -13.94 -32.89
CA GLY A 78 5.20 -13.29 -33.84
C GLY A 78 4.28 -14.27 -34.59
N LEU A 79 4.22 -15.53 -34.17
CA LEU A 79 3.31 -16.54 -34.71
C LEU A 79 1.90 -16.43 -34.13
N ALA A 80 1.74 -15.78 -32.97
CA ALA A 80 0.44 -15.42 -32.43
C ALA A 80 0.05 -14.00 -32.80
N THR A 81 -1.22 -13.84 -33.11
CA THR A 81 -1.85 -12.57 -33.42
C THR A 81 -1.98 -11.71 -32.16
N TRP A 82 -1.91 -10.39 -32.33
CA TRP A 82 -2.23 -9.43 -31.26
C TRP A 82 -3.59 -9.70 -30.58
N GLU A 83 -4.51 -10.36 -31.30
CA GLU A 83 -5.81 -10.79 -30.77
C GLU A 83 -5.71 -11.91 -29.73
N GLU A 84 -4.80 -12.87 -29.92
CA GLU A 84 -4.55 -13.96 -28.96
C GLU A 84 -3.97 -13.42 -27.65
N TYR A 85 -2.98 -12.52 -27.73
CA TYR A 85 -2.46 -11.84 -26.54
C TYR A 85 -3.56 -11.08 -25.77
N LYS A 86 -4.40 -10.30 -26.48
CA LYS A 86 -5.52 -9.57 -25.86
C LYS A 86 -6.52 -10.53 -25.18
N ASN A 87 -6.79 -11.68 -25.80
CA ASN A 87 -7.67 -12.70 -25.22
C ASN A 87 -7.10 -13.23 -23.90
N VAL A 88 -5.81 -13.56 -23.86
CA VAL A 88 -5.13 -14.02 -22.64
C VAL A 88 -5.18 -12.97 -21.52
N VAL A 89 -4.90 -11.71 -21.83
CA VAL A 89 -4.99 -10.60 -20.87
C VAL A 89 -6.41 -10.45 -20.33
N ARG A 90 -7.42 -10.58 -21.20
CA ARG A 90 -8.83 -10.52 -20.82
C ARG A 90 -9.20 -11.66 -19.88
N GLU A 91 -8.79 -12.89 -20.18
CA GLU A 91 -9.04 -14.06 -19.34
C GLU A 91 -8.40 -13.93 -17.96
N CYS A 92 -7.14 -13.48 -17.89
CA CYS A 92 -6.45 -13.24 -16.63
C CYS A 92 -7.18 -12.19 -15.78
N ARG A 93 -7.64 -11.10 -16.41
CA ARG A 93 -8.39 -10.04 -15.74
C ARG A 93 -9.74 -10.55 -15.23
N ASP A 94 -10.42 -11.36 -16.02
CA ASP A 94 -11.70 -11.95 -15.65
C ASP A 94 -11.58 -12.98 -14.54
N ALA A 95 -10.57 -13.84 -14.58
CA ALA A 95 -10.26 -14.77 -13.49
C ALA A 95 -10.01 -14.02 -12.18
N THR A 96 -9.21 -12.94 -12.24
CA THR A 96 -8.94 -12.07 -11.09
C THR A 96 -10.22 -11.42 -10.56
N ARG A 97 -11.09 -10.92 -11.44
CA ARG A 97 -12.37 -10.31 -11.08
C ARG A 97 -13.30 -11.32 -10.41
N LYS A 98 -13.44 -12.52 -10.98
CA LYS A 98 -14.25 -13.62 -10.45
C LYS A 98 -13.74 -14.08 -9.08
N ALA A 99 -12.43 -14.25 -8.90
CA ALA A 99 -11.83 -14.62 -7.62
C ALA A 99 -12.11 -13.58 -6.53
N LYS A 100 -12.00 -12.28 -6.86
CA LYS A 100 -12.34 -11.18 -5.92
C LYS A 100 -13.83 -11.20 -5.54
N ALA A 101 -14.72 -11.41 -6.50
CA ALA A 101 -16.16 -11.50 -6.26
C ALA A 101 -16.51 -12.70 -5.36
N HIS A 102 -15.93 -13.87 -5.64
CA HIS A 102 -16.11 -15.06 -4.79
C HIS A 102 -15.63 -14.85 -3.36
N LEU A 103 -14.46 -14.23 -3.17
CA LEU A 103 -13.96 -13.91 -1.83
C LEU A 103 -14.93 -13.01 -1.06
N ALA A 104 -15.44 -11.95 -1.71
CA ALA A 104 -16.40 -11.04 -1.08
C ALA A 104 -17.72 -11.74 -0.73
N LEU A 105 -18.25 -12.58 -1.64
CA LEU A 105 -19.45 -13.38 -1.41
C LEU A 105 -19.29 -14.36 -0.23
N ASN A 106 -18.17 -15.08 -0.17
CA ASN A 106 -17.89 -16.01 0.93
C ASN A 106 -17.83 -15.26 2.28
N LEU A 107 -17.14 -14.11 2.33
CA LEU A 107 -17.05 -13.30 3.55
C LEU A 107 -18.42 -12.75 3.99
N ALA A 108 -19.28 -12.38 3.05
CA ALA A 108 -20.63 -11.89 3.35
C ALA A 108 -21.54 -13.02 3.85
N ARG A 109 -21.48 -14.20 3.22
CA ARG A 109 -22.26 -15.38 3.64
C ARG A 109 -21.86 -15.83 5.04
N ASP A 110 -20.56 -15.92 5.29
CA ASP A 110 -20.01 -16.46 6.53
C ASP A 110 -19.90 -15.37 7.62
N VAL A 111 -20.60 -14.23 7.47
CA VAL A 111 -20.50 -13.09 8.41
C VAL A 111 -20.93 -13.47 9.81
N LYS A 112 -21.89 -14.40 9.96
CA LYS A 112 -22.36 -14.86 11.28
C LYS A 112 -21.27 -15.62 12.03
N ASP A 113 -20.55 -16.47 11.32
CA ASP A 113 -19.52 -17.36 11.87
C ASP A 113 -18.13 -16.69 11.93
N ASN A 114 -17.87 -15.73 11.04
CA ASN A 114 -16.59 -15.04 10.88
C ASN A 114 -16.76 -13.51 10.73
N LYS A 115 -17.44 -12.88 11.69
CA LYS A 115 -17.58 -11.40 11.75
C LYS A 115 -16.24 -10.69 11.61
N LYS A 116 -15.21 -11.17 12.31
CA LYS A 116 -13.86 -10.56 12.31
C LYS A 116 -13.24 -10.56 10.91
N GLY A 117 -13.36 -11.66 10.15
CA GLY A 117 -12.87 -11.75 8.78
C GLY A 117 -13.54 -10.77 7.84
N PHE A 118 -14.87 -10.64 7.94
CA PHE A 118 -15.65 -9.68 7.14
C PHE A 118 -15.22 -8.23 7.40
N PHE A 119 -15.23 -7.79 8.66
CA PHE A 119 -14.84 -6.41 9.00
C PHE A 119 -13.36 -6.13 8.67
N LYS A 120 -12.46 -7.10 8.86
CA LYS A 120 -11.06 -6.97 8.42
C LYS A 120 -10.94 -6.74 6.91
N TYR A 121 -11.73 -7.46 6.10
CA TYR A 121 -11.76 -7.24 4.66
C TYR A 121 -12.29 -5.85 4.31
N ILE A 122 -13.40 -5.41 4.91
CA ILE A 122 -13.96 -4.07 4.71
C ILE A 122 -12.92 -2.99 5.08
N SER A 123 -12.28 -3.08 6.24
CA SER A 123 -11.22 -2.16 6.65
C SER A 123 -10.05 -2.16 5.67
N SER A 124 -9.64 -3.32 5.13
CA SER A 124 -8.58 -3.40 4.12
C SER A 124 -8.94 -2.77 2.78
N LYS A 125 -10.23 -2.56 2.51
CA LYS A 125 -10.75 -1.92 1.28
C LYS A 125 -11.03 -0.43 1.44
N ARG A 126 -11.12 0.07 2.67
CA ARG A 126 -11.23 1.51 2.94
C ARG A 126 -9.89 2.18 2.61
N LYS A 127 -9.94 3.31 1.88
CA LYS A 127 -8.75 4.10 1.50
C LYS A 127 -8.18 4.91 2.66
N THR A 128 -8.99 5.19 3.67
CA THR A 128 -8.61 5.98 4.83
C THR A 128 -7.95 5.08 5.85
N ARG A 129 -6.66 5.31 6.15
CA ARG A 129 -6.18 5.03 7.50
C ARG A 129 -7.01 5.93 8.41
N GLU A 130 -7.75 5.34 9.34
CA GLU A 130 -8.38 6.06 10.44
C GLU A 130 -7.27 6.59 11.35
N ASN A 131 -6.53 7.58 10.88
CA ASN A 131 -5.68 8.39 11.73
C ASN A 131 -6.58 9.48 12.29
N VAL A 132 -6.46 9.77 13.58
CA VAL A 132 -6.99 11.02 14.12
C VAL A 132 -6.43 12.15 13.25
N GLY A 133 -7.32 13.00 12.75
CA GLY A 133 -6.95 14.16 11.93
C GLY A 133 -5.91 15.03 12.63
N LEU A 134 -5.35 15.99 11.91
CA LEU A 134 -4.39 16.91 12.52
C LEU A 134 -5.08 17.62 13.70
N LEU A 135 -4.51 17.45 14.90
CA LEU A 135 -4.97 18.13 16.10
C LEU A 135 -4.13 19.39 16.29
N LEU A 136 -4.73 20.42 16.89
CA LEU A 136 -4.02 21.61 17.34
C LEU A 136 -3.81 21.51 18.84
N ASN A 137 -2.58 21.75 19.29
CA ASN A 137 -2.31 21.91 20.72
C ASN A 137 -2.78 23.30 21.21
N GLU A 138 -2.63 23.56 22.51
CA GLU A 138 -3.02 24.82 23.14
C GLU A 138 -2.32 26.05 22.54
N VAL A 139 -1.15 25.86 21.92
CA VAL A 139 -0.33 26.91 21.29
C VAL A 139 -0.67 27.08 19.79
N GLY A 140 -1.63 26.30 19.27
CA GLY A 140 -2.04 26.34 17.86
C GLY A 140 -1.08 25.63 16.89
N ALA A 141 -0.15 24.80 17.39
CA ALA A 141 0.74 24.01 16.56
C ALA A 141 0.10 22.66 16.16
N LEU A 142 0.38 22.22 14.93
CA LEU A 142 -0.12 20.96 14.38
C LEU A 142 0.58 19.76 15.00
N VAL A 143 -0.19 18.89 15.64
CA VAL A 143 0.28 17.64 16.23
C VAL A 143 0.17 16.53 15.18
N MET A 144 1.31 16.03 14.74
CA MET A 144 1.41 15.03 13.67
C MET A 144 1.70 13.62 14.20
N GLU A 145 2.39 13.49 15.33
CA GLU A 145 2.75 12.21 15.93
C GLU A 145 1.59 11.61 16.73
N ASP A 146 1.36 10.29 16.60
CA ASP A 146 0.25 9.62 17.28
C ASP A 146 0.41 9.62 18.81
N THR A 147 1.64 9.57 19.34
CA THR A 147 1.94 9.66 20.78
C THR A 147 1.48 11.01 21.34
N GLU A 148 1.88 12.11 20.70
CA GLU A 148 1.52 13.47 21.10
C GLU A 148 0.00 13.69 21.03
N LYS A 149 -0.67 13.13 20.00
CA LYS A 149 -2.15 13.20 19.90
C LYS A 149 -2.84 12.49 21.06
N VAL A 150 -2.30 11.35 21.51
CA VAL A 150 -2.85 10.59 22.64
C VAL A 150 -2.68 11.37 23.94
N GLU A 151 -1.51 11.95 24.17
CA GLU A 151 -1.24 12.77 25.37
C GLU A 151 -2.16 14.00 25.43
N LEU A 152 -2.31 14.72 24.30
CA LEU A 152 -3.17 15.89 24.20
C LEU A 152 -4.63 15.54 24.50
N LEU A 153 -5.16 14.45 23.92
CA LEU A 153 -6.52 14.00 24.18
C LEU A 153 -6.70 13.58 25.64
N ASN A 154 -5.73 12.85 26.20
CA ASN A 154 -5.79 12.40 27.59
C ASN A 154 -5.78 13.59 28.58
N ALA A 155 -4.95 14.60 28.34
CA ALA A 155 -4.92 15.83 29.12
C ALA A 155 -6.25 16.60 29.02
N PHE A 156 -6.82 16.72 27.83
CA PHE A 156 -8.12 17.36 27.62
C PHE A 156 -9.24 16.62 28.38
N PHE A 157 -9.30 15.29 28.26
CA PHE A 157 -10.26 14.48 29.00
C PHE A 157 -10.10 14.66 30.51
N ALA A 158 -8.87 14.58 31.04
CA ALA A 158 -8.61 14.81 32.45
C ALA A 158 -9.10 16.18 32.90
N SER A 159 -8.83 17.25 32.13
CA SER A 159 -9.28 18.61 32.45
C SER A 159 -10.79 18.78 32.52
N VAL A 160 -11.57 18.01 31.75
CA VAL A 160 -13.04 18.08 31.79
C VAL A 160 -13.61 17.39 33.03
N PHE A 161 -12.91 16.37 33.55
CA PHE A 161 -13.37 15.57 34.68
C PHE A 161 -12.73 15.96 36.02
N THR A 162 -11.66 16.76 36.03
CA THR A 162 -11.11 17.34 37.25
C THR A 162 -11.71 18.71 37.50
N ALA A 163 -12.51 18.85 38.56
CA ALA A 163 -12.99 20.15 39.01
C ALA A 163 -11.79 21.06 39.36
N LYS A 164 -11.81 22.32 38.90
CA LYS A 164 -10.83 23.31 39.34
C LYS A 164 -11.03 23.55 40.83
N VAL A 165 -10.15 23.00 41.66
CA VAL A 165 -9.95 23.51 43.01
C VAL A 165 -9.43 24.93 42.84
N GLY A 166 -10.29 25.92 43.12
CA GLY A 166 -9.92 27.33 43.08
C GLY A 166 -8.78 27.62 44.06
N PRO A 167 -8.04 28.73 43.87
CA PRO A 167 -6.98 29.11 44.79
C PRO A 167 -7.55 29.29 46.20
N GLN A 168 -7.08 28.49 47.14
CA GLN A 168 -7.32 28.69 48.57
C GLN A 168 -6.48 29.90 49.00
N GLU A 169 -7.13 31.05 49.15
CA GLU A 169 -6.54 32.21 49.82
C GLU A 169 -6.24 31.82 51.27
N SER A 170 -4.95 31.70 51.60
CA SER A 170 -4.48 31.48 52.96
C SER A 170 -4.50 32.82 53.70
N GLN A 171 -5.57 33.08 54.47
CA GLN A 171 -5.56 34.20 55.41
C GLN A 171 -4.59 33.88 56.55
N THR A 172 -3.48 34.62 56.60
CA THR A 172 -2.55 34.61 57.75
C THR A 172 -2.98 35.74 58.69
N LEU A 173 -3.53 35.37 59.84
CA LEU A 173 -3.80 36.26 60.97
C LEU A 173 -2.51 36.39 61.79
N GLU A 174 -1.88 37.56 61.78
CA GLU A 174 -0.79 37.88 62.71
C GLU A 174 -1.40 38.32 64.05
N VAL A 175 -1.26 37.48 65.07
CA VAL A 175 -1.46 37.83 66.48
C VAL A 175 -0.15 38.45 66.97
N GLY A 176 -0.24 39.70 67.44
CA GLY A 176 0.89 40.40 68.05
C GLY A 176 1.23 39.86 69.44
N GLU A 177 2.52 39.83 69.73
CA GLU A 177 3.05 39.71 71.09
C GLU A 177 3.89 40.97 71.41
N GLU A 178 3.36 41.74 72.35
CA GLU A 178 4.02 42.73 73.21
C GLU A 178 3.93 42.06 74.62
N VAL A 179 4.89 42.00 75.55
CA VAL A 179 5.97 42.87 76.03
C VAL A 179 6.86 42.01 76.95
N LEU A 180 8.18 42.24 76.96
CA LEU A 180 9.00 42.65 78.13
C LEU A 180 10.40 43.05 77.68
#